data_AF-T0ZJL3-F1
#
_entry.id   AF-T0ZJL3-F1
#
_cell.length_a   1.000
_cell.length_b   1.000
_cell.length_c   1.000
_cell.angle_alpha   90.00
_cell.angle_beta   90.00
_cell.angle_gamma   90.00
#
_symmetry.space_group_name_H-M   'P 1'
#
loop_
_entity.id
_entity.type
_entity.pdbx_description
1 polymer ?
#
loop_
_entity_poly.entity_id
_entity_poly.type
_entity_poly.pdbx_seq_one_letter_code
_entity_poly.pdbx_strand_id
1 'polypeptide(L)'
;MGEDLRRLMAEIGVTRGQSIVGETGHLIQIRHFDRIDLTPLLNPSSYNLDPEGFCGVAEQEEGVSLGEKITSEVERSLRLHPRAVTVQVDRTTSMDRNIGTHLSGVLHREYPTHPMVTLVIKNGSITGNGMGAFIKNNMTIHVTGGAQDGVGKGAMAGRIVILKAKNEEGQFVDGSVGKSLAYGAQGGRFFIQGDCDSRAGIRLSGAEMVIGGRIKAPINDHVGHLGIHSNMKGFAFEYMTNGRAVVLGDPGPWICAGMTGGTVYLL
;
A
#
# COMPACT_ATOMS: atom_id res chain seq x y z
N MET A 1 -34.96 13.23 -7.79
CA MET A 1 -33.85 12.54 -8.49
C MET A 1 -34.30 11.22 -9.13
N GLY A 2 -34.65 10.18 -8.37
CA GLY A 2 -35.07 8.90 -8.96
C GLY A 2 -36.39 8.96 -9.75
N GLU A 3 -37.35 9.77 -9.29
CA GLU A 3 -38.61 10.02 -10.00
C GLU A 3 -38.41 10.87 -11.26
N ASP A 4 -37.56 11.90 -11.19
CA ASP A 4 -37.23 12.75 -12.33
C ASP A 4 -36.55 11.93 -13.45
N LEU A 5 -35.64 11.02 -13.09
CA LEU A 5 -35.00 10.12 -14.04
C LEU A 5 -36.03 9.20 -14.71
N ARG A 6 -36.97 8.63 -13.94
CA ARG A 6 -38.06 7.80 -14.50
C ARG A 6 -38.96 8.58 -15.44
N ARG A 7 -39.26 9.85 -15.12
CA ARG A 7 -40.05 10.73 -16.00
C ARG A 7 -39.32 10.98 -17.32
N LEU A 8 -38.04 11.35 -17.27
CA LEU A 8 -37.23 11.58 -18.47
C LEU A 8 -37.07 10.31 -19.31
N MET A 9 -36.87 9.16 -18.67
CA MET A 9 -36.82 7.86 -19.35
C MET A 9 -38.15 7.54 -20.05
N ALA A 10 -39.29 7.80 -19.38
CA ALA A 10 -40.60 7.60 -19.99
C ALA A 10 -40.84 8.53 -21.18
N GLU A 11 -40.38 9.79 -21.12
CA GLU A 11 -40.46 10.76 -22.23
C GLU A 11 -39.72 10.27 -23.50
N ILE A 12 -38.63 9.52 -23.34
CA ILE A 12 -37.88 8.91 -24.45
C ILE A 12 -38.26 7.45 -24.74
N GLY A 13 -39.33 6.94 -24.13
CA GLY A 13 -39.86 5.59 -24.38
C GLY A 13 -39.07 4.44 -23.74
N VAL A 14 -38.27 4.73 -22.71
CA VAL A 14 -37.36 3.78 -22.07
C VAL A 14 -37.89 3.38 -20.70
N THR A 15 -37.94 2.07 -20.42
CA THR A 15 -38.45 1.53 -19.16
C THR A 15 -37.33 1.08 -18.20
N ARG A 16 -36.11 0.86 -18.71
CA ARG A 16 -34.95 0.38 -17.94
C ARG A 16 -33.75 1.31 -18.14
N GLY A 17 -33.27 1.96 -17.09
CA GLY A 17 -32.16 2.93 -17.21
C GLY A 17 -30.87 2.30 -17.73
N GLN A 18 -30.65 1.01 -17.46
CA GLN A 18 -29.50 0.27 -17.98
C GLN A 18 -29.48 0.19 -19.51
N SER A 19 -30.65 0.17 -20.18
CA SER A 19 -30.71 -0.01 -21.64
C SER A 19 -30.32 1.23 -22.43
N ILE A 20 -30.05 2.35 -21.77
CA ILE A 20 -29.58 3.60 -22.39
C ILE A 20 -28.16 3.97 -21.96
N VAL A 21 -27.48 3.11 -21.19
CA VAL A 21 -26.08 3.32 -20.79
C VAL A 21 -25.20 3.07 -22.01
N GLY A 22 -24.51 4.11 -22.48
CA GLY A 22 -23.67 4.06 -23.69
C GLY A 22 -24.43 4.36 -24.99
N GLU A 23 -25.76 4.47 -24.95
CA GLU A 23 -26.60 4.81 -26.09
C GLU A 23 -26.62 6.32 -26.35
N THR A 24 -25.79 6.78 -27.28
CA THR A 24 -25.75 8.19 -27.67
C THR A 24 -26.87 8.57 -28.64
N GLY A 25 -27.63 7.62 -29.17
CA GLY A 25 -28.72 7.87 -30.12
C GLY A 25 -29.87 8.73 -29.58
N HIS A 26 -29.96 8.87 -28.25
CA HIS A 26 -30.91 9.78 -27.58
C HIS A 26 -30.37 11.19 -27.39
N LEU A 27 -29.13 11.47 -27.80
CA LEU A 27 -28.45 12.75 -27.59
C LEU A 27 -28.20 13.44 -28.93
N ILE A 28 -28.49 14.74 -28.99
CA ILE A 28 -28.21 15.58 -30.14
C ILE A 28 -27.57 16.90 -29.70
N GLN A 29 -26.63 17.41 -30.49
CA GLN A 29 -26.15 18.78 -30.32
C GLN A 29 -27.19 19.74 -30.90
N ILE A 30 -27.64 20.71 -30.11
CA ILE A 30 -28.64 21.71 -30.53
C ILE A 30 -28.09 23.14 -30.66
N ARG A 31 -26.84 23.39 -30.23
CA ARG A 31 -26.23 24.73 -30.21
C ARG A 31 -24.70 24.68 -30.24
N HIS A 32 -24.07 25.84 -30.46
CA HIS A 32 -22.61 26.05 -30.44
C HIS A 32 -21.82 25.25 -31.50
N PHE A 33 -22.44 24.94 -32.64
CA PHE A 33 -21.81 24.22 -33.75
C PHE A 33 -20.56 24.92 -34.30
N ASP A 34 -20.47 26.24 -34.13
CA ASP A 34 -19.35 27.08 -34.54
C ASP A 34 -18.16 27.06 -33.55
N ARG A 35 -18.37 26.56 -32.34
CA ARG A 35 -17.38 26.61 -31.25
C ARG A 35 -16.87 25.24 -30.83
N ILE A 36 -17.72 24.22 -30.93
CA ILE A 36 -17.40 22.87 -30.49
C ILE A 36 -18.10 21.83 -31.36
N ASP A 37 -17.32 20.84 -31.78
CA ASP A 37 -17.81 19.65 -32.45
C ASP A 37 -18.01 18.54 -31.40
N LEU A 38 -19.27 18.18 -31.11
CA LEU A 38 -19.60 17.09 -30.19
C LEU A 38 -19.69 15.72 -30.89
N THR A 39 -19.42 15.64 -32.19
CA THR A 39 -19.43 14.38 -32.95
C THR A 39 -18.60 13.27 -32.27
N PRO A 40 -17.40 13.54 -31.71
CA PRO A 40 -16.63 12.50 -31.00
C PRO A 40 -17.30 11.96 -29.72
N LEU A 41 -18.25 12.70 -29.13
CA LEU A 41 -19.01 12.27 -27.95
C LEU A 41 -20.35 11.63 -28.31
N LEU A 42 -20.95 12.02 -29.44
CA LEU A 42 -22.27 11.57 -29.89
C LEU A 42 -22.20 10.37 -30.82
N ASN A 43 -21.04 10.08 -31.41
CA ASN A 43 -20.85 8.92 -32.27
C ASN A 43 -20.36 7.74 -31.42
N PRO A 44 -21.15 6.66 -31.27
CA PRO A 44 -20.70 5.49 -30.54
C PRO A 44 -19.51 4.87 -31.30
N SER A 45 -18.51 4.40 -30.56
CA SER A 45 -17.35 3.76 -31.17
C SER A 45 -17.80 2.57 -32.03
N SER A 46 -17.21 2.38 -33.22
CA SER A 46 -17.50 1.24 -34.11
C SER A 46 -17.07 -0.12 -33.56
N TYR A 47 -16.55 -0.18 -32.33
CA TYR A 47 -16.37 -1.43 -31.63
C TYR A 47 -17.75 -1.96 -31.29
N ASN A 48 -18.12 -3.12 -31.86
CA ASN A 48 -19.27 -3.91 -31.44
C ASN A 48 -19.09 -4.29 -29.97
N LEU A 49 -19.45 -3.37 -29.07
CA LEU A 49 -19.68 -3.68 -27.68
C LEU A 49 -20.92 -4.56 -27.68
N ASP A 50 -20.77 -5.78 -27.14
CA ASP A 50 -21.86 -6.73 -27.01
C ASP A 50 -23.08 -6.02 -26.37
N PRO A 51 -24.24 -5.96 -27.05
CA PRO A 51 -25.37 -5.11 -26.66
C PRO A 51 -25.98 -5.47 -25.29
N GLU A 52 -25.55 -6.57 -24.68
CA GLU A 52 -26.01 -6.99 -23.36
C GLU A 52 -25.32 -6.27 -22.18
N GLY A 53 -24.39 -5.34 -22.42
CA GLY A 53 -23.84 -4.51 -21.33
C GLY A 53 -23.18 -5.34 -20.22
N PHE A 54 -22.67 -6.53 -20.56
CA PHE A 54 -21.88 -7.33 -19.64
C PHE A 54 -20.52 -6.67 -19.43
N CYS A 55 -20.44 -5.77 -18.45
CA CYS A 55 -19.18 -5.47 -17.78
C CYS A 55 -18.91 -6.60 -16.76
N GLY A 56 -18.58 -7.79 -17.27
CA GLY A 56 -18.03 -8.86 -16.46
C GLY A 56 -16.52 -8.69 -16.45
N VAL A 57 -15.94 -8.31 -15.31
CA VAL A 57 -14.56 -8.72 -15.06
C VAL A 57 -14.65 -10.23 -14.94
N ALA A 58 -14.21 -10.97 -15.97
CA ALA A 58 -13.97 -12.38 -15.79
C ALA A 58 -13.11 -12.48 -14.53
N GLU A 59 -13.58 -13.22 -13.51
CA GLU A 59 -12.72 -13.60 -12.40
C GLU A 59 -11.52 -14.27 -13.05
N GLN A 60 -10.41 -13.52 -13.17
CA GLN A 60 -9.14 -14.14 -13.46
C GLN A 60 -8.92 -15.02 -12.24
N GLU A 61 -8.96 -16.33 -12.45
CA GLU A 61 -8.40 -17.29 -11.51
C GLU A 61 -6.89 -17.04 -11.45
N GLU A 62 -6.48 -15.92 -10.85
CA GLU A 62 -5.12 -15.77 -10.37
C GLU A 62 -4.95 -16.87 -9.32
N GLY A 63 -3.96 -17.74 -9.52
CA GLY A 63 -3.66 -18.79 -8.55
C GLY A 63 -3.47 -18.20 -7.16
N VAL A 64 -3.83 -18.98 -6.13
CA VAL A 64 -3.80 -18.54 -4.72
C VAL A 64 -2.48 -17.84 -4.38
N SER A 65 -2.58 -16.56 -4.05
CA SER A 65 -1.45 -15.71 -3.69
C SER A 65 -0.78 -16.21 -2.41
N LEU A 66 0.49 -15.85 -2.20
CA LEU A 66 1.16 -16.17 -0.93
C LEU A 66 0.41 -15.57 0.28
N GLY A 67 -0.18 -14.38 0.11
CA GLY A 67 -0.97 -13.73 1.16
C GLY A 67 -2.20 -14.53 1.57
N GLU A 68 -2.91 -15.14 0.61
CA GLU A 68 -4.05 -16.02 0.89
C GLU A 68 -3.60 -17.32 1.55
N LYS A 69 -2.49 -17.94 1.09
CA LYS A 69 -1.93 -19.14 1.73
C LYS A 69 -1.56 -18.88 3.19
N ILE A 70 -0.91 -17.76 3.48
CA ILE A 70 -0.59 -17.33 4.85
C ILE A 70 -1.89 -17.14 5.65
N THR A 71 -2.91 -16.56 5.05
CA THR A 71 -4.21 -16.34 5.72
C THR A 71 -4.81 -17.68 6.14
N SER A 72 -4.96 -18.61 5.21
CA SER A 72 -5.51 -19.94 5.46
C SER A 72 -4.75 -20.70 6.56
N GLU A 73 -3.41 -20.59 6.58
CA GLU A 73 -2.59 -21.24 7.61
C GLU A 73 -2.77 -20.61 8.98
N VAL A 74 -2.86 -19.28 9.06
CA VAL A 74 -3.16 -18.57 10.31
C VAL A 74 -4.53 -18.95 10.84
N GLU A 75 -5.56 -18.97 10.00
CA GLU A 75 -6.91 -19.36 10.41
C GLU A 75 -6.97 -20.80 10.92
N ARG A 76 -6.33 -21.73 10.18
CA ARG A 76 -6.19 -23.12 10.63
C ARG A 76 -5.52 -23.19 12.00
N SER A 77 -4.45 -22.43 12.20
CA SER A 77 -3.71 -22.39 13.46
C SER A 77 -4.53 -21.75 14.60
N LEU A 78 -5.32 -20.71 14.33
CA LEU A 78 -6.15 -20.03 15.33
C LEU A 78 -7.29 -20.91 15.85
N ARG A 79 -7.80 -21.85 15.04
CA ARG A 79 -8.79 -22.85 15.52
C ARG A 79 -8.22 -23.72 16.65
N LEU A 80 -6.91 -23.97 16.63
CA LEU A 80 -6.20 -24.75 17.66
C LEU A 80 -5.65 -23.86 18.77
N HIS A 81 -5.19 -22.66 18.43
CA HIS A 81 -4.52 -21.72 19.33
C HIS A 81 -5.17 -20.33 19.24
N PRO A 82 -6.34 -20.12 19.88
CA PRO A 82 -7.20 -18.97 19.61
C PRO A 82 -6.67 -17.62 20.10
N ARG A 83 -5.58 -17.60 20.89
CA ARG A 83 -5.00 -16.37 21.46
C ARG A 83 -3.82 -15.83 20.67
N ALA A 84 -2.97 -16.72 20.17
CA ALA A 84 -1.73 -16.33 19.52
C ALA A 84 -1.24 -17.40 18.55
N VAL A 85 -0.74 -16.96 17.39
CA VAL A 85 -0.16 -17.81 16.35
C VAL A 85 1.11 -17.16 15.80
N THR A 86 2.09 -18.00 15.49
CA THR A 86 3.28 -17.61 14.71
C THR A 86 3.38 -18.47 13.47
N VAL A 87 3.43 -17.85 12.29
CA VAL A 87 3.64 -18.51 11.01
C VAL A 87 5.02 -18.13 10.49
N GLN A 88 5.78 -19.14 10.06
CA GLN A 88 7.07 -18.95 9.43
C GLN A 88 6.91 -19.08 7.92
N VAL A 89 7.51 -18.15 7.19
CA VAL A 89 7.55 -18.14 5.73
C VAL A 89 9.01 -18.24 5.31
N ASP A 90 9.37 -19.35 4.69
CA ASP A 90 10.78 -19.65 4.40
C ASP A 90 11.38 -18.71 3.37
N ARG A 91 10.62 -18.34 2.33
CA ARG A 91 11.10 -17.41 1.31
C ARG A 91 9.94 -16.62 0.70
N THR A 92 10.19 -15.35 0.41
CA THR A 92 9.34 -14.50 -0.42
C THR A 92 10.17 -13.81 -1.48
N THR A 93 9.49 -13.33 -2.51
CA THR A 93 10.05 -12.55 -3.61
C THR A 93 9.33 -11.22 -3.75
N SER A 94 9.88 -10.33 -4.58
CA SER A 94 9.26 -9.04 -4.90
C SER A 94 7.88 -9.17 -5.58
N MET A 95 7.53 -10.36 -6.08
CA MET A 95 6.23 -10.66 -6.67
C MET A 95 5.15 -10.91 -5.61
N ASP A 96 5.55 -11.26 -4.39
CA ASP A 96 4.63 -11.53 -3.28
C ASP A 96 4.19 -10.20 -2.63
N ARG A 97 3.21 -9.56 -3.27
CA ARG A 97 2.69 -8.25 -2.90
C ARG A 97 1.66 -8.34 -1.77
N ASN A 98 1.48 -7.26 -1.03
CA ASN A 98 0.40 -7.08 -0.04
C ASN A 98 0.34 -8.18 1.04
N ILE A 99 1.47 -8.83 1.36
CA ILE A 99 1.53 -9.82 2.44
C ILE A 99 1.00 -9.19 3.73
N GLY A 100 0.08 -9.87 4.41
CA GLY A 100 -0.55 -9.41 5.65
C GLY A 100 -1.81 -8.55 5.45
N THR A 101 -2.02 -7.95 4.27
CA THR A 101 -3.20 -7.08 4.02
C THR A 101 -4.50 -7.87 4.05
N HIS A 102 -4.60 -8.96 3.27
CA HIS A 102 -5.76 -9.84 3.25
C HIS A 102 -6.05 -10.42 4.66
N LEU A 103 -4.99 -10.94 5.29
CA LEU A 103 -5.05 -11.48 6.66
C LEU A 103 -5.57 -10.44 7.67
N SER A 104 -5.12 -9.19 7.62
CA SER A 104 -5.64 -8.16 8.53
C SER A 104 -7.14 -7.93 8.34
N GLY A 105 -7.62 -7.98 7.09
CA GLY A 105 -9.05 -7.91 6.79
C GLY A 105 -9.85 -9.05 7.40
N VAL A 106 -9.39 -10.29 7.23
CA VAL A 106 -10.00 -11.49 7.82
C VAL A 106 -9.99 -11.41 9.35
N LEU A 107 -8.83 -11.14 9.96
CA LEU A 107 -8.71 -11.00 11.42
C LEU A 107 -9.63 -9.90 11.98
N HIS A 108 -9.84 -8.81 11.26
CA HIS A 108 -10.73 -7.74 11.71
C HIS A 108 -12.21 -8.10 11.61
N ARG A 109 -12.63 -8.81 10.55
CA ARG A 109 -14.03 -9.18 10.33
C ARG A 109 -14.49 -10.36 11.17
N GLU A 110 -13.61 -11.36 11.33
CA GLU A 110 -14.02 -12.70 11.77
C GLU A 110 -13.49 -13.03 13.18
N TYR A 111 -12.48 -12.32 13.68
CA TYR A 111 -11.83 -12.61 14.95
C TYR A 111 -11.95 -11.42 15.94
N PRO A 112 -13.11 -11.26 16.62
CA PRO A 112 -13.35 -10.14 17.54
C PRO A 112 -12.44 -10.15 18.77
N THR A 113 -11.78 -11.27 19.06
CA THR A 113 -10.77 -11.39 20.14
C THR A 113 -9.46 -10.67 19.80
N HIS A 114 -9.26 -10.27 18.54
CA HIS A 114 -8.04 -9.64 18.04
C HIS A 114 -6.76 -10.41 18.46
N PRO A 115 -6.62 -11.69 18.03
CA PRO A 115 -5.52 -12.54 18.44
C PRO A 115 -4.17 -11.96 18.01
N MET A 116 -3.12 -12.33 18.75
CA MET A 116 -1.75 -11.97 18.37
C MET A 116 -1.30 -12.86 17.21
N VAL A 117 -0.91 -12.25 16.08
CA VAL A 117 -0.38 -12.99 14.94
C VAL A 117 1.02 -12.50 14.62
N THR A 118 1.97 -13.42 14.52
CA THR A 118 3.35 -13.10 14.12
C THR A 118 3.69 -13.82 12.82
N LEU A 119 4.07 -13.06 11.81
CA LEU A 119 4.62 -13.57 10.56
C LEU A 119 6.13 -13.41 10.59
N VAL A 120 6.88 -14.51 10.47
CA VAL A 120 8.35 -14.50 10.43
C VAL A 120 8.81 -14.92 9.04
N ILE A 121 9.28 -13.94 8.27
CA ILE A 121 9.74 -14.10 6.89
C ILE A 121 11.27 -14.16 6.89
N LYS A 122 11.84 -15.30 6.48
CA LYS A 122 13.26 -15.66 6.70
C LYS A 122 14.11 -15.55 5.44
N ASN A 123 15.37 -15.97 5.55
CA ASN A 123 16.27 -16.34 4.45
C ASN A 123 16.58 -15.24 3.42
N GLY A 124 16.82 -14.01 3.87
CA GLY A 124 17.18 -12.90 2.97
C GLY A 124 16.07 -12.56 1.99
N SER A 125 14.82 -12.73 2.42
CA SER A 125 13.66 -12.48 1.58
C SER A 125 13.47 -10.98 1.31
N ILE A 126 13.01 -10.66 0.11
CA ILE A 126 12.59 -9.30 -0.26
C ILE A 126 11.10 -9.35 -0.53
N THR A 127 10.28 -8.81 0.37
CA THR A 127 8.82 -8.82 0.20
C THR A 127 8.39 -7.81 -0.87
N GLY A 128 7.35 -8.14 -1.63
CA GLY A 128 6.79 -7.26 -2.65
C GLY A 128 6.10 -6.01 -2.10
N ASN A 129 5.63 -5.17 -3.04
CA ASN A 129 4.98 -3.90 -2.73
C ASN A 129 3.78 -4.06 -1.79
N GLY A 130 3.62 -3.14 -0.86
CA GLY A 130 2.45 -3.05 0.01
C GLY A 130 2.44 -4.03 1.17
N MET A 131 3.59 -4.65 1.51
CA MET A 131 3.68 -5.54 2.68
C MET A 131 3.14 -4.84 3.95
N GLY A 132 2.19 -5.46 4.62
CA GLY A 132 1.58 -4.94 5.83
C GLY A 132 0.76 -3.67 5.64
N ALA A 133 0.24 -3.42 4.43
CA ALA A 133 -0.69 -2.34 4.21
C ALA A 133 -2.00 -2.57 5.00
N PHE A 134 -2.53 -1.48 5.55
CA PHE A 134 -3.82 -1.43 6.25
C PHE A 134 -3.95 -2.37 7.45
N ILE A 135 -2.85 -2.73 8.13
CA ILE A 135 -2.90 -3.53 9.35
C ILE A 135 -3.71 -2.78 10.42
N LYS A 136 -4.75 -3.43 10.96
CA LYS A 136 -5.58 -2.89 12.06
C LYS A 136 -5.51 -3.72 13.35
N ASN A 137 -4.78 -4.83 13.34
CA ASN A 137 -4.84 -5.85 14.38
C ASN A 137 -3.50 -5.99 15.12
N ASN A 138 -3.44 -6.88 16.11
CA ASN A 138 -2.24 -7.27 16.85
C ASN A 138 -1.30 -8.16 16.00
N MET A 139 -0.93 -7.67 14.81
CA MET A 139 -0.07 -8.39 13.87
C MET A 139 1.37 -7.87 13.96
N THR A 140 2.33 -8.79 14.06
CA THR A 140 3.75 -8.51 13.91
C THR A 140 4.25 -9.15 12.62
N ILE A 141 4.88 -8.39 11.73
CA ILE A 141 5.58 -8.91 10.56
C ILE A 141 7.07 -8.67 10.77
N HIS A 142 7.85 -9.75 10.79
CA HIS A 142 9.28 -9.71 10.95
C HIS A 142 9.94 -10.26 9.68
N VAL A 143 10.78 -9.47 9.03
CA VAL A 143 11.50 -9.85 7.81
C VAL A 143 12.99 -9.78 8.09
N THR A 144 13.70 -10.87 7.82
CA THR A 144 15.16 -10.86 7.69
C THR A 144 15.52 -10.80 6.20
N GLY A 145 15.92 -9.62 5.72
CA GLY A 145 16.12 -9.29 4.32
C GLY A 145 15.71 -7.84 4.05
N GLY A 146 14.78 -7.62 3.12
CA GLY A 146 14.30 -6.28 2.78
C GLY A 146 12.83 -6.27 2.34
N ALA A 147 12.35 -5.10 1.95
CA ALA A 147 11.00 -4.95 1.41
C ALA A 147 10.93 -3.86 0.35
N GLN A 148 10.01 -4.03 -0.60
CA GLN A 148 9.77 -3.05 -1.67
C GLN A 148 8.91 -1.87 -1.18
N ASP A 149 8.26 -1.15 -2.10
CA ASP A 149 7.56 0.10 -1.82
C ASP A 149 6.27 -0.12 -1.01
N GLY A 150 5.89 0.88 -0.21
CA GLY A 150 4.58 0.95 0.44
C GLY A 150 4.41 0.03 1.64
N VAL A 151 5.51 -0.39 2.27
CA VAL A 151 5.47 -1.14 3.55
C VAL A 151 4.63 -0.37 4.57
N GLY A 152 3.64 -1.02 5.18
CA GLY A 152 2.85 -0.39 6.24
C GLY A 152 1.92 0.74 5.80
N LYS A 153 1.66 0.88 4.49
CA LYS A 153 0.76 1.92 3.98
C LYS A 153 -0.59 1.88 4.69
N GLY A 154 -0.99 2.99 5.30
CA GLY A 154 -2.28 3.13 5.99
C GLY A 154 -2.45 2.22 7.20
N ALA A 155 -1.35 1.73 7.79
CA ALA A 155 -1.44 0.93 9.02
C ALA A 155 -2.06 1.75 10.16
N MET A 156 -2.93 1.10 10.93
CA MET A 156 -3.58 1.67 12.12
C MET A 156 -3.06 1.03 13.41
N ALA A 157 -2.44 -0.15 13.32
CA ALA A 157 -1.88 -0.87 14.46
C ALA A 157 -0.75 -1.83 13.99
N GLY A 158 -0.33 -2.70 14.89
CA GLY A 158 0.63 -3.77 14.60
C GLY A 158 2.09 -3.32 14.68
N ARG A 159 2.98 -4.22 14.26
CA ARG A 159 4.43 -4.03 14.29
C ARG A 159 5.05 -4.58 13.01
N ILE A 160 5.91 -3.80 12.38
CA ILE A 160 6.71 -4.25 11.24
C ILE A 160 8.18 -4.07 11.58
N VAL A 161 8.96 -5.14 11.42
CA VAL A 161 10.39 -5.20 11.74
C VAL A 161 11.13 -5.72 10.51
N ILE A 162 12.06 -4.93 9.98
CA ILE A 162 12.91 -5.28 8.85
C ILE A 162 14.37 -5.29 9.32
N LEU A 163 14.97 -6.47 9.35
CA LEU A 163 16.35 -6.71 9.77
C LEU A 163 17.20 -7.21 8.61
N LYS A 164 18.51 -7.01 8.74
CA LYS A 164 19.52 -7.57 7.85
C LYS A 164 19.52 -9.10 7.87
N ALA A 165 19.90 -9.70 6.76
CA ALA A 165 20.13 -11.14 6.65
C ALA A 165 21.61 -11.42 6.34
N LYS A 166 22.08 -12.61 6.68
CA LYS A 166 23.41 -13.08 6.25
C LYS A 166 23.36 -13.50 4.78
N ASN A 167 24.28 -13.00 3.97
CA ASN A 167 24.54 -13.55 2.64
C ASN A 167 25.34 -14.87 2.74
N GLU A 168 25.67 -15.47 1.60
CA GLU A 168 26.44 -16.73 1.52
C GLU A 168 27.84 -16.62 2.16
N GLU A 169 28.42 -15.41 2.20
CA GLU A 169 29.69 -15.11 2.86
C GLU A 169 29.55 -14.84 4.37
N GLY A 170 28.33 -14.94 4.92
CA GLY A 170 28.05 -14.69 6.34
C GLY A 170 27.98 -13.20 6.74
N GLN A 171 28.07 -12.28 5.77
CA GLN A 171 27.98 -10.85 5.99
C GLN A 171 26.52 -10.40 6.08
N PHE A 172 26.22 -9.47 7.00
CA PHE A 172 24.88 -8.91 7.15
C PHE A 172 24.61 -7.83 6.08
N VAL A 173 23.69 -8.14 5.18
CA VAL A 173 23.23 -7.27 4.07
C VAL A 173 21.74 -6.96 4.19
N ASP A 174 21.25 -6.04 3.35
CA ASP A 174 19.87 -5.53 3.32
C ASP A 174 19.43 -4.80 4.61
N GLY A 175 18.24 -5.13 5.12
CA GLY A 175 17.55 -4.42 6.22
C GLY A 175 16.77 -3.18 5.76
N SER A 176 16.75 -2.90 4.46
CA SER A 176 16.21 -1.67 3.88
C SER A 176 14.80 -1.85 3.33
N VAL A 177 14.11 -0.72 3.15
CA VAL A 177 12.78 -0.68 2.53
C VAL A 177 12.71 0.32 1.38
N GLY A 178 11.77 0.06 0.46
CA GLY A 178 11.48 0.94 -0.66
C GLY A 178 10.78 2.25 -0.28
N LYS A 179 10.16 2.88 -1.28
CA LYS A 179 9.51 4.18 -1.17
C LYS A 179 8.29 4.13 -0.28
N SER A 180 7.92 5.27 0.27
CA SER A 180 6.62 5.46 0.94
C SER A 180 6.37 4.49 2.10
N LEU A 181 7.43 4.12 2.83
CA LEU A 181 7.32 3.41 4.11
C LEU A 181 6.33 4.15 5.03
N ALA A 182 5.40 3.41 5.62
CA ALA A 182 4.40 3.90 6.57
C ALA A 182 3.55 5.07 6.03
N TYR A 183 3.33 5.14 4.70
CA TYR A 183 2.52 6.19 4.10
C TYR A 183 1.13 6.26 4.77
N GLY A 184 0.83 7.38 5.42
CA GLY A 184 -0.50 7.63 5.99
C GLY A 184 -0.80 6.75 7.20
N ALA A 185 0.20 6.12 7.81
CA ALA A 185 -0.01 5.26 8.97
C ALA A 185 -0.51 6.09 10.16
N GLN A 186 -1.63 5.66 10.73
CA GLN A 186 -2.30 6.28 11.88
C GLN A 186 -1.89 5.63 13.21
N GLY A 187 -1.26 4.46 13.16
CA GLY A 187 -0.76 3.75 14.33
C GLY A 187 0.10 2.56 13.95
N GLY A 188 0.65 1.89 14.96
CA GLY A 188 1.61 0.79 14.80
C GLY A 188 3.06 1.24 14.94
N ARG A 189 3.96 0.25 14.93
CA ARG A 189 5.40 0.45 15.18
C ARG A 189 6.25 -0.13 14.06
N PHE A 190 7.18 0.67 13.54
CA PHE A 190 8.05 0.32 12.43
C PHE A 190 9.50 0.36 12.87
N PHE A 191 10.22 -0.73 12.66
CA PHE A 191 11.64 -0.85 13.00
C PHE A 191 12.40 -1.30 11.76
N ILE A 192 13.17 -0.38 11.17
CA ILE A 192 13.93 -0.64 9.94
C ILE A 192 15.41 -0.57 10.30
N GLN A 193 16.13 -1.68 10.14
CA GLN A 193 17.56 -1.73 10.49
C GLN A 193 18.43 -1.01 9.44
N GLY A 194 18.00 -1.01 8.18
CA GLY A 194 18.73 -0.42 7.06
C GLY A 194 18.19 0.94 6.63
N ASP A 195 18.35 1.19 5.34
CA ASP A 195 18.01 2.45 4.69
C ASP A 195 16.53 2.47 4.27
N CYS A 196 16.03 3.66 3.96
CA CYS A 196 14.70 3.83 3.37
C CYS A 196 14.82 4.61 2.06
N ASP A 197 14.02 4.25 1.07
CA ASP A 197 13.89 5.10 -0.10
C ASP A 197 13.07 6.38 0.24
N SER A 198 12.77 7.16 -0.78
CA SER A 198 12.09 8.44 -0.70
C SER A 198 10.70 8.34 -0.05
N ARG A 199 10.31 9.44 0.59
CA ARG A 199 8.98 9.63 1.20
C ARG A 199 8.67 8.66 2.34
N ALA A 200 9.68 8.17 3.05
CA ALA A 200 9.47 7.42 4.28
C ALA A 200 8.74 8.29 5.32
N GLY A 201 7.66 7.78 5.90
CA GLY A 201 6.82 8.54 6.83
C GLY A 201 5.98 9.64 6.18
N ILE A 202 5.78 9.63 4.86
CA ILE A 202 4.91 10.61 4.21
C ILE A 202 3.49 10.52 4.80
N ARG A 203 2.92 11.67 5.19
CA ARG A 203 1.61 11.77 5.84
C ARG A 203 1.47 10.90 7.10
N LEU A 204 2.57 10.62 7.81
CA LEU A 204 2.53 9.90 9.08
C LEU A 204 1.59 10.63 10.05
N SER A 205 0.62 9.90 10.61
CA SER A 205 -0.52 10.49 11.33
C SER A 205 -0.76 9.84 12.70
N GLY A 206 0.23 9.15 13.26
CA GLY A 206 0.12 8.56 14.61
C GLY A 206 0.95 7.30 14.86
N ALA A 207 1.65 6.77 13.86
CA ALA A 207 2.55 5.65 14.03
C ALA A 207 3.93 6.04 14.61
N GLU A 208 4.66 5.03 15.06
CA GLU A 208 6.01 5.13 15.62
C GLU A 208 7.03 4.48 14.69
N MET A 209 8.14 5.15 14.40
CA MET A 209 9.17 4.67 13.47
C MET A 209 10.57 4.77 14.06
N VAL A 210 11.39 3.75 13.83
CA VAL A 210 12.84 3.79 14.08
C VAL A 210 13.56 3.36 12.81
N ILE A 211 14.40 4.25 12.29
CA ILE A 211 15.23 4.02 11.10
C ILE A 211 16.69 3.94 11.52
N GLY A 212 17.29 2.78 11.30
CA GLY A 212 18.63 2.39 11.79
C GLY A 212 19.74 2.46 10.73
N GLY A 213 19.48 3.05 9.56
CA GLY A 213 20.46 3.20 8.48
C GLY A 213 21.77 3.78 9.01
N ARG A 214 22.90 3.10 8.74
CA ARG A 214 24.21 3.53 9.23
C ARG A 214 24.84 4.49 8.21
N ILE A 215 25.30 5.64 8.69
CA ILE A 215 26.12 6.56 7.88
C ILE A 215 27.45 5.87 7.55
N LYS A 216 27.72 5.68 6.25
CA LYS A 216 28.96 5.04 5.75
C LYS A 216 30.03 6.04 5.33
N ALA A 217 29.61 7.22 4.89
CA ALA A 217 30.48 8.33 4.50
C ALA A 217 29.75 9.66 4.77
N PRO A 218 30.48 10.77 4.98
CA PRO A 218 29.88 12.09 5.00
C PRO A 218 29.16 12.39 3.68
N ILE A 219 28.05 13.13 3.76
CA ILE A 219 27.33 13.57 2.57
C ILE A 219 28.12 14.70 1.90
N ASN A 220 28.28 14.59 0.59
CA ASN A 220 29.03 15.55 -0.21
C ASN A 220 28.11 16.24 -1.21
N ASP A 221 27.61 17.41 -0.81
CA ASP A 221 26.69 18.22 -1.61
C ASP A 221 27.30 18.72 -2.93
N HIS A 222 28.63 18.74 -3.06
CA HIS A 222 29.31 19.15 -4.29
C HIS A 222 29.16 18.14 -5.43
N VAL A 223 28.86 16.87 -5.13
CA VAL A 223 28.67 15.82 -6.14
C VAL A 223 27.27 15.88 -6.76
N GLY A 224 26.36 16.67 -6.16
CA GLY A 224 24.95 16.66 -6.53
C GLY A 224 24.25 15.36 -6.12
N HIS A 225 22.98 15.21 -6.50
CA HIS A 225 22.19 13.99 -6.26
C HIS A 225 22.14 13.52 -4.80
N LEU A 226 22.06 14.44 -3.83
CA LEU A 226 22.02 14.16 -2.39
C LEU A 226 21.21 12.92 -1.98
N GLY A 227 20.01 12.77 -2.54
CA GLY A 227 19.10 11.67 -2.23
C GLY A 227 19.64 10.27 -2.56
N ILE A 228 20.55 10.09 -3.52
CA ILE A 228 21.10 8.74 -3.79
C ILE A 228 22.19 8.34 -2.79
N HIS A 229 22.71 9.30 -2.03
CA HIS A 229 23.82 9.12 -1.10
C HIS A 229 23.38 9.13 0.37
N SER A 230 22.13 9.49 0.67
CA SER A 230 21.56 9.51 2.00
C SER A 230 20.97 8.16 2.44
N ASN A 231 20.90 7.91 3.75
CA ASN A 231 20.22 6.72 4.28
C ASN A 231 18.69 6.77 4.02
N MET A 232 18.13 7.97 3.97
CA MET A 232 16.75 8.21 3.56
C MET A 232 16.75 9.05 2.28
N LYS A 233 16.25 8.56 1.14
CA LYS A 233 16.49 9.20 -0.17
C LYS A 233 15.80 10.55 -0.42
N GLY A 234 15.13 11.11 0.59
CA GLY A 234 14.57 12.45 0.58
C GLY A 234 13.05 12.49 0.79
N PHE A 235 12.54 13.69 1.11
CA PHE A 235 11.15 13.92 1.49
C PHE A 235 10.67 13.04 2.67
N ALA A 236 11.59 12.69 3.58
CA ALA A 236 11.23 11.97 4.80
C ALA A 236 10.23 12.80 5.62
N PHE A 237 9.20 12.17 6.16
CA PHE A 237 8.16 12.81 7.00
C PHE A 237 7.42 13.98 6.33
N GLU A 238 7.40 14.03 4.99
CA GLU A 238 6.65 15.02 4.24
C GLU A 238 5.15 14.95 4.62
N TYR A 239 4.53 16.09 4.90
CA TYR A 239 3.12 16.19 5.34
C TYR A 239 2.76 15.37 6.60
N MET A 240 3.74 15.02 7.44
CA MET A 240 3.48 14.35 8.72
C MET A 240 2.63 15.26 9.63
N THR A 241 1.60 14.68 10.27
CA THR A 241 0.63 15.41 11.11
C THR A 241 0.61 14.94 12.56
N ASN A 242 1.06 13.70 12.84
CA ASN A 242 1.22 13.17 14.19
C ASN A 242 2.13 11.92 14.17
N GLY A 243 2.50 11.42 15.35
CA GLY A 243 3.37 10.25 15.51
C GLY A 243 4.79 10.63 15.92
N ARG A 244 5.65 9.62 16.02
CA ARG A 244 7.03 9.77 16.49
C ARG A 244 8.00 9.00 15.63
N ALA A 245 9.11 9.61 15.26
CA ALA A 245 10.16 8.92 14.52
C ALA A 245 11.53 9.17 15.13
N VAL A 246 12.39 8.14 15.12
CA VAL A 246 13.81 8.26 15.44
C VAL A 246 14.60 7.86 14.20
N VAL A 247 15.48 8.73 13.75
CA VAL A 247 16.40 8.49 12.63
C VAL A 247 17.82 8.46 13.18
N LEU A 248 18.44 7.28 13.13
CA LEU A 248 19.82 7.06 13.61
C LEU A 248 20.87 7.26 12.52
N GLY A 249 20.43 7.45 11.28
CA GLY A 249 21.26 7.74 10.12
C GLY A 249 21.01 9.12 9.55
N ASP A 250 21.42 9.33 8.31
CA ASP A 250 21.14 10.58 7.63
C ASP A 250 19.66 10.68 7.17
N PRO A 251 18.94 11.77 7.52
CA PRO A 251 17.54 11.99 7.14
C PRO A 251 17.30 12.32 5.66
N GLY A 252 18.36 12.63 4.91
CA GLY A 252 18.30 13.04 3.51
C GLY A 252 17.69 14.42 3.27
N PRO A 253 17.66 14.84 1.99
CA PRO A 253 17.20 16.17 1.61
C PRO A 253 15.68 16.32 1.76
N TRP A 254 15.24 17.56 2.01
CA TRP A 254 13.82 17.96 2.08
C TRP A 254 13.01 17.22 3.17
N ILE A 255 13.66 16.80 4.26
CA ILE A 255 12.98 16.24 5.42
C ILE A 255 11.94 17.22 5.98
N CYS A 256 10.81 16.69 6.46
CA CYS A 256 9.72 17.40 7.11
C CYS A 256 9.05 18.50 6.26
N ALA A 257 9.20 18.45 4.93
CA ALA A 257 8.50 19.38 4.04
C ALA A 257 6.97 19.30 4.24
N GLY A 258 6.35 20.41 4.63
CA GLY A 258 4.92 20.47 4.92
C GLY A 258 4.47 19.68 6.16
N MET A 259 5.39 19.25 7.03
CA MET A 259 5.05 18.62 8.31
C MET A 259 4.34 19.64 9.22
N THR A 260 3.17 19.27 9.75
CA THR A 260 2.33 20.11 10.62
C THR A 260 2.18 19.57 12.04
N GLY A 261 2.63 18.34 12.34
CA GLY A 261 2.60 17.80 13.70
C GLY A 261 3.32 16.47 13.87
N GLY A 262 3.54 16.06 15.12
CA GLY A 262 4.37 14.91 15.50
C GLY A 262 5.81 15.30 15.88
N THR A 263 6.68 14.31 16.12
CA THR A 263 8.08 14.57 16.53
C THR A 263 9.06 13.63 15.85
N VAL A 264 10.12 14.20 15.27
CA VAL A 264 11.24 13.45 14.66
C VAL A 264 12.51 13.74 15.46
N TYR A 265 13.17 12.69 15.94
CA TYR A 265 14.45 12.74 16.62
C TYR A 265 15.54 12.33 15.63
N LEU A 266 16.60 13.12 15.55
CA LEU A 266 17.76 12.87 14.69
C LEU A 266 18.99 12.68 15.59
N LEU A 267 19.89 11.76 15.20
CA LEU A 267 21.19 11.55 15.86
C LEU A 267 22.28 12.41 15.24
#